data_AF-A0A7F5RE56-F1
#
_entry.id   AF-A0A7F5RE56-F1
#
_cell.length_a   1.000
_cell.length_b   1.000
_cell.length_c   1.000
_cell.angle_alpha   90.00
_cell.angle_beta   90.00
_cell.angle_gamma   90.00
#
_symmetry.space_group_name_H-M   'P 1'
#
loop_
_entity.id
_entity.type
_entity.pdbx_description
1 polymer ?
#
loop_
_entity_poly.entity_id
_entity_poly.type
_entity_poly.pdbx_seq_one_letter_code
_entity_poly.pdbx_strand_id
1 'polypeptide(L)'
;MLVKGYQKIEKFLNVISYFATRTWLFRNKNTRNLWTKLNEEDQKLFMFDMGRFEWDSYFYTYIRGGRVYLLKDPLDTIPQGRVKYYKLKLAHYTLVTVLALIFLKLILVLWNLIF
;
A
#
# COMPACT_ATOMS: atom_id res chain seq x y z
N MET A 1 18.57 13.97 13.57
CA MET A 1 17.30 14.23 12.85
C MET A 1 16.46 12.97 12.67
N LEU A 2 17.05 11.83 12.28
CA LEU A 2 16.32 10.57 12.06
C LEU A 2 15.57 10.05 13.30
N VAL A 3 16.21 10.01 14.47
CA VAL A 3 15.59 9.51 15.73
C VAL A 3 14.30 10.27 16.07
N LYS A 4 14.31 11.61 15.98
CA LYS A 4 13.12 12.44 16.23
C LYS A 4 12.00 12.17 15.21
N GLY A 5 12.37 11.92 13.95
CA GLY A 5 11.41 11.54 12.91
C GLY A 5 10.74 10.20 13.20
N TYR A 6 11.53 9.20 13.60
CA TYR A 6 11.03 7.88 13.99
C TYR A 6 10.09 7.95 15.20
N GLN A 7 10.44 8.72 16.24
CA GLN A 7 9.56 8.93 17.40
C GLN A 7 8.19 9.53 17.01
N LYS A 8 8.18 10.45 16.04
CA LYS A 8 6.92 11.05 15.54
C LYS A 8 6.09 10.03 14.76
N ILE A 9 6.72 9.22 13.91
CA ILE A 9 6.07 8.15 13.16
C ILE A 9 5.48 7.12 14.13
N GLU A 10 6.26 6.67 15.10
CA GLU A 10 5.84 5.70 16.11
C GLU A 10 4.63 6.19 16.91
N LYS A 11 4.66 7.44 17.39
CA LYS A 11 3.51 8.05 18.09
C LYS A 11 2.25 8.04 17.22
N PHE A 12 2.37 8.39 15.95
CA PHE A 12 1.24 8.37 15.02
C PHE A 12 0.73 6.95 14.78
N LEU A 13 1.63 5.99 14.53
CA LEU A 13 1.29 4.58 14.34
C LEU A 13 0.55 4.02 15.55
N ASN A 14 0.99 4.33 16.76
CA ASN A 14 0.30 3.91 17.99
C ASN A 14 -1.14 4.41 18.05
N VAL A 15 -1.39 5.68 17.69
CA VAL A 15 -2.74 6.25 17.66
C VAL A 15 -3.64 5.58 16.62
N ILE A 16 -3.14 5.35 15.39
CA ILE A 16 -3.96 4.77 14.31
C ILE A 16 -4.11 3.26 14.41
N SER A 17 -3.24 2.59 15.16
CA SER A 17 -3.15 1.12 15.22
C SER A 17 -4.50 0.47 15.51
N TYR A 18 -5.26 1.02 16.46
CA TYR A 18 -6.59 0.52 16.81
C TYR A 18 -7.53 0.42 15.61
N PHE A 19 -7.50 1.42 14.73
CA PHE A 19 -8.36 1.48 13.55
C PHE A 19 -7.79 0.68 12.38
N ALA A 20 -6.47 0.72 12.20
CA ALA A 20 -5.81 0.16 11.03
C ALA A 20 -5.55 -1.35 11.11
N THR A 21 -5.41 -1.94 12.31
CA THR A 21 -5.01 -3.35 12.47
C THR A 21 -6.14 -4.30 12.83
N ARG A 22 -7.36 -3.77 13.01
CA ARG A 22 -8.55 -4.57 13.35
C ARG A 22 -9.43 -4.76 12.12
N THR A 23 -10.08 -5.91 12.05
CA THR A 23 -11.09 -6.18 11.02
C THR A 23 -12.40 -5.51 11.38
N TRP A 24 -12.89 -4.68 10.48
CA TRP A 24 -14.18 -4.00 10.62
C TRP A 24 -15.18 -4.61 9.63
N LEU A 25 -16.24 -5.21 10.15
CA LEU A 25 -17.32 -5.74 9.32
C LEU A 25 -18.42 -4.68 9.17
N PHE A 26 -18.38 -3.95 8.05
CA PHE A 26 -19.42 -2.99 7.71
C PHE A 26 -20.60 -3.70 7.03
N ARG A 27 -21.79 -3.64 7.65
CA ARG A 27 -23.02 -4.18 7.06
C ARG A 27 -23.75 -3.09 6.29
N ASN A 28 -23.95 -3.29 4.99
CA ASN A 28 -24.63 -2.33 4.10
C ASN A 28 -25.88 -2.92 3.40
N LYS A 29 -26.48 -3.96 3.98
CA LYS A 29 -27.62 -4.69 3.39
C LYS A 29 -28.77 -3.77 2.99
N ASN A 30 -29.14 -2.82 3.84
CA ASN A 30 -30.25 -1.90 3.58
C ASN A 30 -29.96 -0.97 2.39
N THR A 31 -28.73 -0.45 2.28
CA THR A 31 -28.30 0.38 1.15
C THR A 31 -28.35 -0.39 -0.16
N ARG A 32 -27.86 -1.64 -0.17
CA ARG A 32 -27.91 -2.50 -1.36
C ARG A 32 -29.36 -2.85 -1.74
N ASN A 33 -30.21 -3.15 -0.76
CA ASN A 33 -31.62 -3.42 -1.00
C ASN A 33 -32.38 -2.19 -1.51
N LEU A 34 -32.02 -0.99 -1.05
CA LEU A 34 -32.59 0.26 -1.56
C LEU A 34 -32.25 0.43 -3.03
N TRP A 35 -30.98 0.25 -3.41
CA TRP A 35 -30.54 0.32 -4.80
C TRP A 35 -31.34 -0.59 -5.74
N THR A 36 -31.56 -1.85 -5.34
CA THR A 36 -32.31 -2.82 -6.15
C THR A 36 -33.80 -2.49 -6.30
N LYS A 37 -34.35 -1.60 -5.45
CA LYS A 37 -35.74 -1.18 -5.49
C LYS A 37 -35.97 0.10 -6.31
N LEU A 38 -34.91 0.85 -6.61
CA LEU A 38 -35.00 2.05 -7.43
C LEU A 38 -35.32 1.68 -8.88
N ASN A 39 -36.10 2.52 -9.55
CA ASN A 39 -36.28 2.46 -10.99
C ASN A 39 -35.00 2.93 -11.71
N GLU A 40 -34.94 2.76 -13.03
CA GLU A 40 -33.74 3.12 -13.81
C GLU A 40 -33.45 4.63 -13.82
N GLU A 41 -34.49 5.48 -13.75
CA GLU A 41 -34.32 6.94 -13.74
C GLU A 41 -33.65 7.40 -12.44
N ASP A 42 -34.13 6.92 -11.29
CA ASP A 42 -33.59 7.22 -9.97
C ASP A 42 -32.19 6.63 -9.80
N GLN A 43 -31.91 5.44 -10.34
CA GLN A 43 -30.56 4.87 -10.33
C GLN A 43 -29.56 5.74 -11.11
N LYS A 44 -29.98 6.31 -12.24
CA LYS A 44 -29.15 7.23 -13.04
C LYS A 44 -28.96 8.56 -12.32
N LEU A 45 -30.01 9.08 -11.67
CA LEU A 45 -29.97 10.33 -10.93
C LEU A 45 -29.10 10.23 -9.66
N PHE A 46 -29.12 9.08 -8.99
CA PHE A 46 -28.46 8.86 -7.71
C PHE A 46 -27.51 7.65 -7.73
N MET A 47 -26.36 7.74 -8.42
CA MET A 47 -25.35 6.67 -8.39
C MET A 47 -24.69 6.51 -7.01
N PHE A 48 -25.19 5.58 -6.20
CA PHE A 48 -24.57 5.19 -4.93
C PHE A 48 -24.23 3.69 -4.83
N ASP A 49 -24.33 2.95 -5.94
CA ASP A 49 -23.86 1.57 -6.01
C ASP A 49 -22.34 1.48 -6.16
N MET A 50 -21.69 1.16 -5.04
CA MET A 50 -20.25 0.94 -4.96
C MET A 50 -19.75 -0.23 -5.82
N GLY A 51 -20.63 -1.13 -6.25
CA GLY A 51 -20.28 -2.23 -7.17
C GLY A 51 -20.07 -1.77 -8.62
N ARG A 52 -20.68 -0.64 -9.02
CA ARG A 52 -20.52 -0.03 -10.35
C ARG A 52 -19.51 1.12 -10.37
N PHE A 53 -18.88 1.39 -9.23
CA PHE A 53 -17.91 2.46 -9.13
C PHE A 53 -16.57 2.04 -9.75
N GLU A 54 -16.01 2.89 -10.62
CA GLU A 54 -14.72 2.65 -11.29
C GLU A 54 -13.56 2.93 -10.32
N TRP A 55 -13.29 1.95 -9.46
CA TRP A 55 -12.27 2.03 -8.41
C TRP A 55 -10.87 2.36 -8.95
N ASP A 56 -10.50 1.79 -10.10
CA ASP A 56 -9.18 2.03 -10.70
C ASP A 56 -8.99 3.49 -11.11
N SER A 57 -10.00 4.09 -11.74
CA SER A 57 -9.98 5.51 -12.12
C SER A 57 -9.92 6.44 -10.90
N TYR A 58 -10.71 6.10 -9.87
CA TYR A 58 -10.70 6.83 -8.61
C TYR A 58 -9.32 6.80 -7.96
N PHE A 59 -8.73 5.62 -7.75
CA PHE A 59 -7.43 5.50 -7.10
C PHE A 59 -6.30 6.09 -7.95
N TYR A 60 -6.37 5.94 -9.29
CA TYR A 60 -5.41 6.55 -10.20
C TYR A 60 -5.37 8.08 -10.03
N THR A 61 -6.54 8.71 -10.00
CA THR A 61 -6.67 10.16 -9.83
C THR A 61 -6.31 10.59 -8.41
N TYR A 62 -6.81 9.87 -7.41
CA TYR A 62 -6.58 10.12 -5.99
C TYR A 62 -5.09 10.11 -5.64
N ILE A 63 -4.34 9.07 -6.05
CA ILE A 63 -2.90 8.94 -5.75
C ILE A 63 -2.11 10.07 -6.42
N ARG A 64 -2.45 10.42 -7.67
CA ARG A 64 -1.81 11.54 -8.39
C ARG A 64 -2.09 12.88 -7.71
N GLY A 65 -3.34 13.11 -7.29
CA GLY A 65 -3.73 14.29 -6.52
C GLY A 65 -2.95 14.39 -5.21
N GLY A 66 -2.86 13.30 -4.44
CA GLY A 66 -2.08 13.25 -3.22
C GLY A 66 -0.61 13.59 -3.45
N ARG A 67 0.00 13.04 -4.50
CA ARG A 67 1.38 13.34 -4.89
C ARG A 67 1.60 14.84 -5.14
N VAL A 68 0.77 15.46 -5.98
CA VAL A 68 0.94 16.86 -6.38
C VAL A 68 0.59 17.81 -5.23
N TYR A 69 -0.53 17.58 -4.54
CA TYR A 69 -1.08 18.55 -3.60
C TYR A 69 -0.63 18.35 -2.16
N LEU A 70 -0.47 17.11 -1.69
CA LEU A 70 -0.01 16.81 -0.33
C LEU A 70 1.50 16.70 -0.25
N LEU A 71 2.11 15.95 -1.17
CA LEU A 71 3.55 15.69 -1.16
C LEU A 71 4.36 16.76 -1.90
N LYS A 72 3.69 17.64 -2.65
CA LYS A 72 4.33 18.70 -3.47
C LYS A 72 5.34 18.12 -4.47
N ASP A 73 5.04 16.94 -5.02
CA ASP A 73 5.90 16.23 -5.95
C ASP A 73 5.23 16.17 -7.34
N PRO A 74 5.78 16.84 -8.37
CA PRO A 74 5.21 16.85 -9.72
C PRO A 74 5.13 15.45 -10.35
N LEU A 75 4.32 15.31 -11.41
CA LEU A 75 4.20 14.05 -12.13
C LEU A 75 5.43 13.73 -13.00
N ASP A 76 6.18 14.75 -13.39
CA ASP A 76 7.38 14.62 -14.25
C ASP A 76 8.53 13.88 -13.57
N THR A 77 8.49 13.75 -12.23
CA THR A 77 9.49 13.01 -11.46
C THR A 77 9.25 11.49 -11.49
N ILE A 78 8.08 11.02 -11.97
CA ILE A 78 7.72 9.59 -11.98
C ILE A 78 8.73 8.74 -12.79
N PRO A 79 9.15 9.11 -14.02
CA PRO A 79 10.14 8.33 -14.77
C PRO A 79 11.47 8.19 -14.01
N GLN A 80 11.95 9.26 -13.39
CA GLN A 80 13.18 9.24 -12.59
C GLN A 80 13.01 8.35 -11.35
N GLY A 81 11.85 8.41 -10.70
CA GLY A 81 11.46 7.54 -9.59
C GLY A 81 11.48 6.06 -9.97
N ARG A 82 10.99 5.70 -11.17
CA ARG A 82 11.03 4.31 -11.68
C ARG A 82 12.45 3.81 -11.86
N VAL A 83 13.35 4.62 -12.44
CA VAL A 83 14.77 4.26 -12.61
C VAL A 83 15.43 4.04 -11.25
N LYS A 84 15.21 4.96 -10.30
CA LYS A 84 15.74 4.83 -8.93
C LYS A 84 15.20 3.57 -8.24
N TYR A 85 13.91 3.31 -8.35
CA TYR A 85 13.28 2.11 -7.81
C TYR A 85 13.92 0.83 -8.37
N TYR A 86 14.13 0.76 -9.69
CA TYR A 86 14.76 -0.41 -10.31
C TYR A 86 16.18 -0.65 -9.80
N LYS A 87 17.00 0.42 -9.69
CA LYS A 87 18.36 0.33 -9.12
C LYS A 87 18.34 -0.18 -7.68
N LEU A 88 17.45 0.38 -6.84
CA LEU A 88 17.32 -0.04 -5.44
C LEU A 88 16.80 -1.48 -5.32
N LYS A 89 15.86 -1.88 -6.19
CA LYS A 89 15.33 -3.25 -6.25
C LYS A 89 16.45 -4.24 -6.58
N LEU A 90 17.28 -3.94 -7.58
CA LEU A 90 18.43 -4.77 -7.94
C LEU A 90 19.44 -4.85 -6.78
N ALA A 91 19.79 -3.72 -6.17
CA ALA A 91 20.69 -3.68 -5.02
C ALA A 91 20.14 -4.49 -3.82
N HIS A 92 18.83 -4.42 -3.57
CA HIS A 92 18.20 -5.20 -2.50
C HIS A 92 18.27 -6.70 -2.77
N TYR A 93 17.85 -7.16 -3.95
CA TYR A 93 17.88 -8.60 -4.24
C TYR A 93 19.29 -9.17 -4.27
N THR A 94 20.26 -8.43 -4.84
CA THR A 94 21.67 -8.86 -4.83
C THR A 94 22.19 -9.00 -3.40
N LEU A 95 21.93 -8.02 -2.52
CA LEU A 95 22.31 -8.09 -1.12
C LEU A 95 21.67 -9.29 -0.40
N VAL A 96 20.35 -9.47 -0.56
CA VAL A 96 19.62 -10.59 0.07
C VAL A 96 20.15 -11.94 -0.41
N THR A 97 20.41 -12.09 -1.71
CA THR A 97 20.99 -13.32 -2.27
C THR A 97 22.38 -13.59 -1.71
N VAL A 98 23.26 -12.58 -1.64
CA VAL A 98 24.61 -12.74 -1.07
C VAL A 98 24.54 -13.16 0.40
N LEU A 99 23.70 -12.49 1.20
CA LEU A 99 23.52 -12.84 2.62
C LEU A 99 22.96 -14.26 2.79
N ALA A 100 22.01 -14.67 1.96
CA ALA A 100 21.46 -16.03 1.98
C ALA A 100 22.52 -17.08 1.63
N LEU A 101 23.39 -16.81 0.65
CA LEU A 101 24.49 -17.72 0.28
C LEU A 101 25.55 -17.82 1.40
N ILE A 102 25.90 -16.71 2.03
CA ILE A 102 26.80 -16.70 3.19
C ILE A 102 26.19 -17.52 4.33
N PHE A 103 24.91 -17.30 4.62
CA PHE A 103 24.19 -18.03 5.67
C PHE A 103 24.13 -19.54 5.38
N LEU A 104 23.81 -19.93 4.14
CA LEU A 104 23.83 -21.33 3.70
C LEU A 104 25.22 -21.95 3.87
N LYS A 105 26.28 -21.25 3.46
CA LYS A 105 27.65 -21.73 3.62
C LYS A 105 28.03 -21.93 5.09
N LEU A 106 27.63 -21.01 5.96
CA LEU A 106 27.86 -21.15 7.41
C LEU A 106 27.16 -22.39 7.97
N ILE A 107 25.91 -22.65 7.57
CA ILE A 107 25.20 -23.87 7.97
C ILE A 107 25.95 -25.13 7.51
N LEU A 108 26.41 -25.17 6.25
CA LEU A 108 27.15 -26.32 5.72
C LEU A 108 28.49 -26.55 6.44
N VAL A 109 29.21 -25.48 6.77
CA VAL A 109 30.46 -25.58 7.53
C VAL A 109 30.21 -26.10 8.94
N LEU A 110 29.17 -25.59 9.63
CA LEU A 110 28.79 -26.07 10.95
C LEU A 110 28.34 -27.54 10.92
N TRP A 111 27.60 -27.94 9.88
CA TRP A 111 27.20 -29.33 9.69
C TRP A 111 28.41 -30.26 9.62
N ASN A 112 29.39 -29.94 8.75
CA ASN A 112 30.62 -30.73 8.60
C ASN A 112 31.57 -30.69 9.81
N LEU A 113 31.35 -29.77 10.76
CA LEU A 113 32.12 -29.67 12.00
C LEU A 113 31.51 -30.50 13.12
N ILE A 114 30.19 -30.70 13.09
CA ILE A 114 29.41 -31.42 14.12
C ILE A 114 29.25 -32.91 13.75
N PHE A 115 29.12 -33.22 12.46
CA PHE A 115 28.98 -34.56 11.91
C PHE A 115 30.17 -34.89 11.02
#